data_AF-A0A699Q698-F1
#
_entry.id   AF-A0A699Q698-F1
#
_cell.length_a   1.000
_cell.length_b   1.000
_cell.length_c   1.000
_cell.angle_alpha   90.00
_cell.angle_beta   90.00
_cell.angle_gamma   90.00
#
_symmetry.space_group_name_H-M   'P 1'
#
loop_
_entity.id
_entity.type
_entity.pdbx_description
1 polymer ?
#
loop_
_entity_poly.entity_id
_entity_poly.type
_entity_poly.pdbx_seq_one_letter_code
_entity_poly.pdbx_strand_id
1 'polypeptide(L)' 'GIGEKHVPVAFAGTRILDGEYLYADTDGILISKTELSV' A
#
# COMPACT_ATOMS: atom_id res chain seq x y z
N GLY A 1 6.73 -20.43 3.49
CA GLY A 1 5.86 -20.12 4.64
C GLY A 1 4.41 -20.27 4.23
N ILE A 2 3.48 -20.29 5.19
CA ILE A 2 2.04 -20.29 4.93
C ILE A 2 1.59 -18.84 4.73
N GLY A 3 0.87 -18.56 3.64
CA GLY A 3 0.34 -17.23 3.32
C GLY A 3 0.02 -17.06 1.83
N GLU A 4 -0.72 -16.01 1.51
CA GLU A 4 -1.08 -15.63 0.14
C GLU A 4 -0.22 -14.44 -0.32
N LYS A 5 0.06 -14.38 -1.63
CA LYS A 5 0.83 -13.30 -2.27
C LYS A 5 0.00 -12.62 -3.35
N HIS A 6 0.24 -11.33 -3.59
CA HIS A 6 -0.48 -10.52 -4.58
C HIS A 6 -2.01 -10.46 -4.36
N VAL A 7 -2.46 -10.63 -3.11
CA VAL A 7 -3.86 -10.48 -2.74
C VAL A 7 -4.10 -9.08 -2.15
N PRO A 8 -5.29 -8.48 -2.35
CA PRO A 8 -5.68 -7.27 -1.64
C PRO A 8 -5.55 -7.43 -0.12
N VAL A 9 -4.93 -6.45 0.54
CA VAL A 9 -4.80 -6.42 2.00
C VAL A 9 -5.61 -5.26 2.56
N ALA A 10 -6.40 -5.52 3.60
CA ALA A 10 -7.10 -4.49 4.36
C ALA A 10 -6.49 -4.37 5.75
N PHE A 11 -6.01 -3.18 6.10
CA PHE A 11 -5.38 -2.90 7.39
C PHE A 11 -5.63 -1.45 7.82
N ALA A 12 -5.92 -1.23 9.11
CA ALA A 12 -6.14 0.11 9.68
C ALA A 12 -7.14 1.01 8.91
N GLY A 13 -8.16 0.41 8.27
CA GLY A 13 -9.14 1.13 7.46
C GLY A 13 -8.71 1.44 6.02
N THR A 14 -7.50 1.05 5.63
CA THR A 14 -6.94 1.23 4.29
C THR A 14 -6.89 -0.11 3.54
N ARG A 15 -7.16 -0.08 2.23
CA ARG A 15 -6.96 -1.21 1.33
C ARG A 15 -5.71 -0.97 0.50
N ILE A 16 -4.84 -1.96 0.43
CA ILE A 16 -3.59 -1.95 -0.34
C ILE A 16 -3.70 -3.02 -1.42
N LEU A 17 -3.44 -2.64 -2.66
CA LEU A 17 -3.48 -3.53 -3.83
C LEU A 17 -2.09 -3.71 -4.42
N ASP A 18 -1.88 -4.87 -5.06
CA ASP A 18 -0.68 -5.11 -5.85
C ASP A 18 -0.57 -4.08 -6.98
N GLY A 19 0.63 -3.52 -7.17
CA GLY A 19 0.90 -2.47 -8.17
C GLY A 19 0.60 -1.03 -7.74
N GLU A 20 0.06 -0.80 -6.54
CA GLU A 20 -0.02 0.55 -5.97
C GLU A 20 1.32 1.00 -5.36
N TYR A 21 1.48 2.31 -5.20
CA TYR A 21 2.67 2.94 -4.67
C TYR A 21 2.46 3.33 -3.20
N LEU A 22 3.40 2.96 -2.33
CA LEU A 22 3.40 3.30 -0.91
C LEU A 22 4.47 4.34 -0.62
N TYR A 23 4.06 5.44 0.02
CA TYR A 23 4.92 6.50 0.50
C TYR A 23 4.80 6.60 2.03
N ALA A 24 5.91 6.83 2.73
CA ALA A 24 5.92 6.92 4.18
C ALA A 24 6.91 7.98 4.67
N ASP A 25 6.50 8.75 5.67
CA ASP A 25 7.32 9.73 6.38
C ASP A 25 7.04 9.71 7.89
N THR A 26 7.39 10.79 8.61
CA THR A 26 7.19 10.88 10.07
C THR A 26 5.74 10.99 10.49
N ASP A 27 4.85 11.42 9.60
CA ASP A 27 3.46 11.74 9.93
C ASP A 27 2.51 10.63 9.46
N GLY A 28 2.91 9.80 8.50
CA GLY A 28 2.14 8.60 8.17
C GLY A 28 2.51 7.89 6.88
N ILE A 29 1.51 7.19 6.34
CA ILE A 29 1.61 6.36 5.13
C ILE A 29 0.53 6.81 4.14
N LEU A 30 0.92 7.02 2.89
CA LEU A 30 0.03 7.30 1.76
C LEU A 30 0.11 6.17 0.73
N ILE A 31 -1.05 5.71 0.27
CA ILE A 31 -1.17 4.74 -0.84
C ILE A 31 -1.70 5.48 -2.06
N SER A 32 -1.01 5.33 -3.20
CA SER A 32 -1.39 5.95 -4.47
C SER A 32 -1.53 4.91 -5.59
N LYS A 33 -2.53 5.10 -6.45
CA LYS A 33 -2.75 4.26 -7.64
C LYS A 33 -1.73 4.49 -8.76
N THR A 34 -1.07 5.65 -8.74
CA THR A 34 -0.06 6.04 -9.71
C THR A 34 1.17 6.57 -9.00
N GLU A 35 2.32 6.47 -9.64
CA GLU A 35 3.54 7.08 -9.14
C GLU A 35 3.35 8.60 -9.04
N LEU A 36 3.70 9.17 -7.89
CA LEU A 36 3.73 10.60 -7.66
C LEU A 36 5.12 11.13 -8.07
N SER A 37 5.12 12.21 -8.85
CA SER A 37 6.35 12.95 -9.14
C SER A 37 6.74 13.76 -7.91
N VAL A 38 7.81 13.35 -7.24
CA VAL A 38 8.42 14.05 -6.10
C VAL A 38 9.61 14.90 -6.53
#